data_AF-A0A268RX84-F1
#
_entry.id   AF-A0A268RX84-F1
#
_cell.length_a   1.000
_cell.length_b   1.000
_cell.length_c   1.000
_cell.angle_alpha   90.00
_cell.angle_beta   90.00
_cell.angle_gamma   90.00
#
_symmetry.space_group_name_H-M   'P 1'
#
loop_
_entity.id
_entity.type
_entity.pdbx_description
1 polymer ?
#
loop_
_entity_poly.entity_id
_entity_poly.type
_entity_poly.pdbx_seq_one_letter_code
_entity_poly.pdbx_strand_id
1 'polypeptide(L)'
;MSWDYHKYLHIYAQHTHHQESFIVGNKEALLELRNLIDQALKEGEAKGVFFPSDEEGYPLYVSLVDNEDSFLSLEMPYTEQFGDDNQHFHFINTQNDPNAPYSPATLFKEEEKGEE
;
A
#
# COMPACT_ATOMS: atom_id res chain seq x y z
N MET A 1 -14.03 29.17 -16.31
CA MET A 1 -13.07 28.09 -16.06
C MET A 1 -13.71 27.19 -15.02
N SER A 2 -14.00 25.94 -15.37
CA SER A 2 -14.58 24.97 -14.42
C SER A 2 -13.49 24.59 -13.43
N TRP A 3 -13.77 24.81 -12.15
CA TRP A 3 -12.92 24.50 -11.02
C TRP A 3 -13.10 23.01 -10.66
N ASP A 4 -12.03 22.38 -10.19
CA ASP A 4 -11.95 21.06 -9.57
C ASP A 4 -12.30 19.83 -10.40
N TYR A 5 -11.34 19.41 -11.21
CA TYR A 5 -11.23 18.01 -11.61
C TYR A 5 -10.32 17.29 -10.59
N HIS A 6 -10.85 17.01 -9.40
CA HIS A 6 -10.10 16.25 -8.40
C HIS A 6 -9.83 14.84 -8.92
N LYS A 7 -8.58 14.39 -8.75
CA LYS A 7 -8.14 13.06 -9.15
C LYS A 7 -8.57 12.07 -8.06
N TYR A 8 -9.75 11.49 -8.23
CA TYR A 8 -10.29 10.55 -7.26
C TYR A 8 -9.72 9.16 -7.46
N LEU A 9 -9.19 8.57 -6.39
CA LEU A 9 -8.70 7.20 -6.33
C LEU A 9 -9.17 6.54 -5.03
N HIS A 10 -9.85 5.41 -5.18
CA HIS A 10 -10.19 4.51 -4.10
C HIS A 10 -9.42 3.19 -4.30
N ILE A 11 -8.74 2.74 -3.24
CA ILE A 11 -8.05 1.45 -3.21
C ILE A 11 -8.72 0.61 -2.12
N TYR A 12 -9.22 -0.54 -2.51
CA TYR A 12 -9.92 -1.49 -1.65
C TYR A 12 -9.08 -2.75 -1.53
N ALA A 13 -8.56 -2.99 -0.32
CA ALA A 13 -7.88 -4.23 0.04
C ALA A 13 -8.82 -5.43 -0.05
N GLN A 14 -8.26 -6.65 -0.15
CA GLN A 14 -9.08 -7.85 -0.11
C GLN A 14 -9.75 -7.97 1.26
N HIS A 15 -10.99 -8.44 1.31
CA HIS A 15 -11.59 -8.67 2.61
C HIS A 15 -10.99 -9.93 3.28
N THR A 16 -10.93 -11.04 2.55
CA THR A 16 -10.28 -12.28 2.99
C THR A 16 -9.72 -13.03 1.78
N HIS A 17 -9.06 -14.16 2.04
CA HIS A 17 -8.53 -15.05 1.02
C HIS A 17 -9.56 -15.36 -0.09
N HIS A 18 -9.08 -15.37 -1.34
CA HIS A 18 -9.88 -15.60 -2.55
C HIS A 18 -10.99 -14.58 -2.85
N GLN A 19 -11.10 -13.49 -2.09
CA GLN A 19 -12.01 -12.39 -2.44
C GLN A 19 -11.35 -11.33 -3.32
N GLU A 20 -12.17 -10.49 -3.92
CA GLU A 20 -11.75 -9.42 -4.81
C GLU A 20 -11.03 -8.29 -4.06
N SER A 21 -10.16 -7.59 -4.77
CA SER A 21 -9.68 -6.24 -4.43
C SER A 21 -10.03 -5.32 -5.59
N PHE A 22 -10.11 -4.02 -5.31
CA PHE A 22 -10.53 -3.06 -6.32
C PHE A 22 -9.63 -1.82 -6.29
N ILE A 23 -9.27 -1.34 -7.47
CA ILE A 23 -8.73 -0.01 -7.68
C ILE A 23 -9.74 0.73 -8.55
N VAL A 24 -10.32 1.79 -8.03
CA VAL A 24 -11.34 2.59 -8.71
C VAL A 24 -10.87 4.03 -8.74
N GLY A 25 -10.66 4.57 -9.94
CA GLY A 25 -10.28 5.96 -10.09
C GLY A 25 -10.79 6.57 -11.38
N ASN A 26 -10.85 7.90 -11.42
CA ASN A 26 -11.04 8.59 -12.69
C ASN A 26 -9.77 8.44 -13.57
N LYS A 27 -9.89 8.81 -14.85
CA LYS A 27 -8.83 8.59 -15.83
C LYS A 27 -7.51 9.22 -15.38
N GLU A 28 -7.57 10.44 -14.86
CA GLU A 28 -6.44 11.23 -14.43
C GLU A 28 -5.74 10.58 -13.21
N ALA A 29 -6.52 10.12 -12.23
CA ALA A 29 -6.00 9.41 -11.06
C ALA A 29 -5.35 8.07 -11.43
N LEU A 30 -5.95 7.30 -12.34
CA LEU A 30 -5.37 6.03 -12.79
C LEU A 30 -4.07 6.22 -13.59
N LEU A 31 -3.98 7.29 -14.39
CA LEU A 31 -2.74 7.64 -15.09
C LEU A 31 -1.64 8.06 -14.11
N GLU A 32 -2.00 8.80 -13.06
CA GLU A 32 -1.04 9.18 -12.01
C GLU A 32 -0.59 7.98 -11.17
N LEU A 33 -1.51 7.09 -10.81
CA LEU A 33 -1.18 5.83 -10.14
C LEU A 33 -0.21 4.99 -10.99
N ARG A 34 -0.45 4.87 -12.30
CA ARG A 34 0.46 4.18 -13.22
C ARG A 34 1.85 4.83 -13.20
N ASN A 35 1.93 6.16 -13.31
CA ASN A 35 3.21 6.86 -13.28
C ASN A 35 3.94 6.66 -11.94
N LEU A 36 3.21 6.60 -10.82
CA LEU A 36 3.77 6.33 -9.50
C LEU A 36 4.34 4.90 -9.41
N ILE A 37 3.66 3.92 -9.99
CA ILE A 37 4.16 2.55 -10.13
C ILE A 37 5.42 2.53 -11.00
N ASP A 38 5.40 3.21 -12.16
CA ASP A 38 6.57 3.31 -13.04
C ASP A 38 7.79 3.94 -12.32
N GLN A 39 7.55 4.92 -11.45
CA GLN A 39 8.60 5.51 -10.62
C GLN A 39 9.14 4.50 -9.59
N ALA A 40 8.27 3.80 -8.85
CA ALA A 40 8.69 2.80 -7.87
C ALA A 40 9.49 1.66 -8.53
N LEU A 41 9.11 1.24 -9.74
CA LEU A 41 9.86 0.25 -10.52
C LEU A 41 11.28 0.71 -10.88
N LYS A 42 11.52 2.02 -10.99
CA LYS A 42 12.82 2.59 -11.32
C LYS A 42 13.66 2.90 -10.07
N GLU A 43 13.02 3.39 -9.02
CA GLU A 43 13.68 3.99 -7.85
C GLU A 43 13.63 3.08 -6.61
N GLY A 44 12.88 1.97 -6.67
CA GLY A 44 12.67 1.03 -5.56
C GLY A 44 11.44 1.37 -4.71
N GLU A 45 11.08 2.65 -4.62
CA GLU A 45 9.88 3.12 -3.92
C GLU A 45 9.37 4.42 -4.53
N ALA A 46 8.09 4.71 -4.34
CA ALA A 46 7.50 6.00 -4.67
C ALA A 46 6.34 6.33 -3.72
N LYS A 47 6.10 7.62 -3.53
CA LYS A 47 5.04 8.16 -2.66
C LYS A 47 4.26 9.23 -3.42
N GLY A 48 2.93 9.16 -3.33
CA GLY A 48 2.02 10.15 -3.90
C GLY A 48 0.91 10.51 -2.92
N VAL A 49 0.14 11.55 -3.23
CA VAL A 49 -1.08 11.92 -2.49
C VAL A 49 -2.26 11.77 -3.42
N PHE A 50 -3.26 11.02 -2.99
CA PHE A 50 -4.52 10.82 -3.70
C PHE A 50 -5.70 11.21 -2.81
N PHE A 51 -6.87 11.30 -3.43
CA PHE A 51 -8.09 11.73 -2.76
C PHE A 51 -9.20 10.71 -3.00
N PRO A 52 -9.94 10.26 -1.97
CA PRO A 52 -11.22 9.62 -2.17
C PRO A 52 -12.24 10.68 -2.62
N SER A 53 -13.44 10.23 -3.00
CA SER A 53 -14.53 11.13 -3.37
C SER A 53 -15.00 12.09 -2.27
N ASP A 54 -14.55 11.91 -1.03
CA ASP A 54 -14.81 12.82 0.11
C ASP A 54 -13.76 13.93 0.25
N GLU A 55 -12.75 13.96 -0.64
CA GLU A 55 -11.70 14.98 -0.71
C GLU A 55 -10.71 14.99 0.48
N GLU A 56 -10.76 14.00 1.36
CA GLU A 56 -9.77 13.82 2.43
C GLU A 56 -8.52 13.13 1.90
N GLY A 57 -7.46 13.91 1.63
CA GLY A 57 -6.24 13.40 1.02
C GLY A 57 -5.55 12.32 1.86
N TYR A 58 -5.06 11.25 1.19
CA TYR A 58 -4.26 10.21 1.81
C TYR A 58 -2.94 9.99 1.07
N PRO A 59 -1.84 9.70 1.79
CA PRO A 59 -0.60 9.28 1.16
C PRO A 59 -0.75 7.84 0.65
N LEU A 60 -0.36 7.61 -0.60
CA LEU A 60 -0.20 6.28 -1.17
C LEU A 60 1.29 5.99 -1.37
N TYR A 61 1.71 4.84 -0.89
CA TYR A 61 3.08 4.37 -1.02
C TYR A 61 3.13 3.13 -1.93
N VAL A 62 4.10 3.09 -2.83
CA VAL A 62 4.35 1.96 -3.75
C VAL A 62 5.81 1.55 -3.56
N SER A 63 6.05 0.30 -3.15
CA SER A 63 7.40 -0.24 -2.96
C SER A 63 7.61 -1.45 -3.88
N LEU A 64 8.80 -1.52 -4.48
CA LEU A 64 9.31 -2.69 -5.16
C LEU A 64 10.13 -3.52 -4.15
N VAL A 65 9.67 -4.73 -3.87
CA VAL A 65 10.38 -5.69 -3.00
C VAL A 65 10.94 -6.81 -3.86
N ASP A 66 12.23 -6.74 -4.17
CA ASP A 66 12.91 -7.68 -5.07
C ASP A 66 13.25 -9.03 -4.42
N ASN A 67 13.24 -9.10 -3.09
CA ASN A 67 13.61 -10.28 -2.32
C ASN A 67 12.35 -11.04 -1.83
N GLU A 68 12.19 -12.28 -2.28
CA GLU A 68 11.01 -13.12 -1.97
C GLU A 68 10.86 -13.38 -0.46
N ASP A 69 11.96 -13.64 0.25
CA ASP A 69 11.94 -13.85 1.71
C ASP A 69 11.42 -12.62 2.47
N SER A 70 11.78 -11.42 2.00
CA SER A 70 11.31 -10.15 2.56
C SER A 70 9.84 -9.89 2.22
N PHE A 71 9.37 -10.35 1.05
CA PHE A 71 7.96 -10.25 0.69
C PHE A 71 7.09 -11.20 1.51
N LEU A 72 7.59 -12.42 1.75
CA LEU A 72 6.91 -13.44 2.55
C LEU A 72 6.83 -13.10 4.05
N SER A 73 7.65 -12.17 4.53
CA SER A 73 7.61 -11.70 5.92
C SER A 73 6.61 -10.57 6.17
N LEU A 74 5.99 -10.02 5.11
CA LEU A 74 5.00 -8.95 5.21
C LEU A 74 3.64 -9.47 5.73
N GLU A 75 2.90 -8.58 6.37
CA GLU A 75 1.52 -8.86 6.74
C GLU A 75 0.64 -9.05 5.49
N MET A 76 -0.35 -9.96 5.60
CA MET A 76 -1.29 -10.20 4.51
C MET A 76 -2.17 -8.97 4.27
N PRO A 77 -2.53 -8.65 3.01
CA PRO A 77 -3.24 -7.43 2.66
C PRO A 77 -4.77 -7.54 2.90
N TYR A 78 -5.20 -8.29 3.93
CA TYR A 78 -6.61 -8.57 4.18
C TYR A 78 -7.18 -7.65 5.26
N THR A 79 -8.43 -7.23 5.10
CA THR A 79 -9.13 -6.40 6.10
C THR A 79 -9.83 -7.23 7.18
N GLU A 80 -10.16 -8.50 6.91
CA GLU A 80 -10.63 -9.42 7.93
C GLU A 80 -9.46 -9.84 8.82
N GLN A 81 -9.53 -9.47 10.10
CA GLN A 81 -8.54 -9.85 11.10
C GLN A 81 -9.01 -11.10 11.85
N PHE A 82 -8.12 -12.07 12.02
CA PHE A 82 -8.37 -13.27 12.82
C PHE A 82 -7.62 -13.18 14.16
N GLY A 83 -8.34 -12.83 15.24
CA GLY A 83 -7.78 -12.69 16.60
C GLY A 83 -7.38 -11.26 16.97
N ASP A 84 -6.86 -11.07 18.19
CA ASP A 84 -6.47 -9.76 18.73
C ASP A 84 -5.20 -9.19 18.04
N ASP A 85 -4.32 -10.09 17.60
CA ASP A 85 -3.20 -9.82 16.70
C ASP A 85 -3.54 -10.39 15.31
N ASN A 86 -3.00 -9.85 14.23
CA ASN A 86 -3.17 -10.43 12.87
C ASN A 86 -2.35 -11.72 12.75
N GLN A 87 -2.74 -12.75 13.51
CA GLN A 87 -2.19 -14.10 13.50
C GLN A 87 -2.83 -14.85 12.34
N HIS A 88 -2.52 -14.40 11.13
CA HIS A 88 -3.02 -15.07 9.96
C HIS A 88 -2.56 -16.54 10.00
N PHE A 89 -3.49 -17.49 9.96
CA PHE A 89 -3.25 -18.93 9.89
C PHE A 89 -2.43 -19.37 8.65
N HIS A 90 -2.11 -18.43 7.76
CA HIS A 90 -1.32 -18.61 6.55
C HIS A 90 -0.01 -17.82 6.55
N PHE A 91 0.23 -16.96 7.55
CA PHE A 91 1.57 -16.45 7.78
C PHE A 91 2.42 -17.60 8.34
N ILE A 92 3.04 -18.36 7.44
CA ILE A 92 4.01 -19.38 7.81
C ILE A 92 5.32 -18.65 8.00
N ASN A 93 5.67 -18.38 9.25
CA ASN A 93 6.96 -17.83 9.63
C ASN A 93 8.07 -18.86 9.42
N THR A 94 8.43 -19.11 8.16
CA THR A 94 9.45 -20.09 7.75
C THR A 94 10.83 -19.78 8.35
N GLN A 95 11.05 -18.55 8.81
CA GLN A 95 12.29 -18.05 9.38
C GLN A 95 12.32 -18.05 10.91
N ASN A 96 11.23 -18.43 11.59
CA ASN A 96 11.08 -18.35 13.06
C ASN A 96 11.41 -16.97 13.65
N ASP A 97 11.12 -15.89 12.92
CA ASP A 97 11.35 -14.53 13.40
C ASP A 97 10.23 -14.09 14.34
N PRO A 98 10.47 -13.90 15.64
CA PRO A 98 9.41 -13.57 16.60
C PRO A 98 8.75 -12.21 16.34
N ASN A 99 9.31 -11.35 15.48
CA ASN A 99 8.77 -10.02 15.19
C ASN A 99 7.92 -9.96 13.91
N ALA A 100 7.83 -11.05 13.16
CA ALA A 100 7.02 -11.11 11.95
C ALA A 100 5.55 -11.53 12.25
N PRO A 101 4.56 -11.10 11.45
CA PRO A 101 4.69 -10.37 10.19
C PRO A 101 4.98 -8.87 10.37
N TYR A 102 5.65 -8.28 9.39
CA TYR A 102 5.98 -6.85 9.38
C TYR A 102 4.92 -6.05 8.61
N SER A 103 4.58 -4.87 9.13
CA SER A 103 3.75 -3.92 8.38
C SER A 103 4.47 -3.44 7.11
N PRO A 104 3.79 -3.27 5.96
CA PRO A 104 4.36 -2.72 4.74
C PRO A 104 4.92 -1.30 4.95
N ALA A 105 4.49 -0.59 5.99
CA ALA A 105 5.06 0.69 6.38
C ALA A 105 6.59 0.62 6.61
N THR A 106 7.10 -0.53 7.03
CA THR A 106 8.54 -0.78 7.24
C THR A 106 9.37 -0.78 5.95
N LEU A 107 8.72 -0.93 4.80
CA LEU A 107 9.38 -0.90 3.48
C LEU A 107 9.80 0.51 3.07
N PHE A 108 9.21 1.54 3.69
CA PHE A 108 9.42 2.93 3.32
C PHE A 108 10.39 3.58 4.30
N LYS A 109 11.41 4.27 3.79
CA LYS A 109 12.29 5.06 4.64
C LYS A 109 11.53 6.26 5.18
N GLU A 110 11.62 6.51 6.49
CA GLU A 110 11.14 7.77 7.04
C GLU A 110 11.91 8.93 6.37
N GLU A 111 11.20 9.93 5.85
CA GLU A 111 11.82 11.22 5.57
C GLU A 111 12.38 11.73 6.90
N GLU A 112 13.71 11.89 7.00
CA GLU A 112 14.31 12.66 8.08
C GLU A 112 13.53 13.96 8.17
N LYS A 113 12.79 14.16 9.27
CA LYS A 113 12.12 15.43 9.54
C LYS A 113 13.21 16.49 9.52
N GLY A 114 13.28 17.25 8.42
CA GLY A 114 14.00 18.50 8.40
C GLY A 114 13.40 19.36 9.52
N GLU A 115 14.18 19.55 10.57
CA GLU A 115 13.91 20.56 11.58
C GLU A 115 13.92 21.92 10.86
N GLU A 116 12.74 22.53 10.68
CA GLU A 116 12.60 23.98 10.45
C GLU A 116 12.52 24.71 11.79
#